data_AF-A0A6L3VPU9-F1
#
_entry.id   AF-A0A6L3VPU9-F1
#
_cell.length_a   1.000
_cell.length_b   1.000
_cell.length_c   1.000
_cell.angle_alpha   90.00
_cell.angle_beta   90.00
_cell.angle_gamma   90.00
#
_symmetry.space_group_name_H-M   'P 1'
#
loop_
_entity.id
_entity.type
_entity.pdbx_description
1 polymer ?
#
loop_
_entity_poly.entity_id
_entity_poly.type
_entity_poly.pdbx_seq_one_letter_code
_entity_poly.pdbx_strand_id
1 'polypeptide(L)'
;MVQLRIMHSDPDRVREVAELLLPLMRASGLLHVGDETELPNRRDGGLRVVVEVTPAGPPVRVRADAGDASSSSTPRRSPRPGLSPGGRALPPARARLDPGP
;
A
#
# COMPACT_ATOMS: atom_id res chain seq x y z
N MET A 1 4.06 -11.87 -3.76
CA MET A 1 3.12 -11.53 -4.84
C MET A 1 2.45 -10.22 -4.46
N VAL A 2 2.53 -9.20 -5.31
CA VAL A 2 2.02 -7.85 -4.98
C VAL A 2 0.73 -7.63 -5.76
N GLN A 3 -0.26 -7.01 -5.12
CA GLN A 3 -1.50 -6.61 -5.79
C GLN A 3 -1.47 -5.10 -6.03
N LEU A 4 -1.62 -4.69 -7.27
CA LEU A 4 -1.99 -3.33 -7.62
C LEU A 4 -3.51 -3.21 -7.53
N ARG A 5 -3.99 -2.08 -6.98
CA ARG A 5 -5.41 -1.78 -6.86
C ARG A 5 -5.68 -0.39 -7.41
N ILE A 6 -6.52 -0.31 -8.44
CA ILE A 6 -7.05 0.93 -8.97
C ILE A 6 -8.48 1.05 -8.43
N MET A 7 -8.77 2.13 -7.71
CA MET A 7 -10.10 2.31 -7.10
C MET A 7 -10.53 3.76 -7.10
N HIS A 8 -11.82 3.98 -7.32
CA HIS A 8 -12.48 5.26 -7.20
C HIS A 8 -13.98 5.03 -6.95
N SER A 9 -14.65 6.03 -6.40
CA SER A 9 -16.12 6.05 -6.26
C SER A 9 -16.87 6.20 -7.59
N ASP A 10 -16.13 6.47 -8.67
CA ASP A 10 -16.66 6.66 -10.02
C ASP A 10 -16.11 5.52 -10.89
N PRO A 11 -16.95 4.56 -11.32
CA PRO A 11 -16.50 3.39 -12.05
C PRO A 11 -15.87 3.73 -13.40
N ASP A 12 -16.32 4.80 -14.06
CA ASP A 12 -15.85 5.13 -15.41
C ASP A 12 -14.42 5.68 -15.36
N ARG A 13 -14.10 6.47 -14.34
CA ARG A 13 -12.72 6.91 -14.08
C ARG A 13 -11.78 5.75 -13.80
N VAL A 14 -12.24 4.72 -13.10
CA VAL A 14 -11.41 3.54 -12.83
C VAL A 14 -11.10 2.80 -14.12
N ARG A 15 -12.09 2.64 -15.00
CA ARG A 15 -11.91 2.01 -16.32
C ARG A 15 -10.96 2.80 -17.20
N GLU A 16 -11.16 4.12 -17.31
CA GLU A 16 -10.29 5.00 -18.10
C GLU A 16 -8.82 4.92 -17.63
N VAL A 17 -8.59 4.95 -16.31
CA VAL A 17 -7.23 4.81 -15.76
C VAL A 17 -6.67 3.41 -16.02
N ALA A 18 -7.48 2.35 -15.89
CA ALA A 18 -7.03 0.99 -16.16
C ALA A 18 -6.66 0.78 -17.64
N GLU A 19 -7.47 1.31 -18.56
CA GLU A 19 -7.23 1.27 -20.01
C GLU A 19 -5.91 1.94 -20.40
N LEU A 20 -5.52 3.01 -19.71
CA LEU A 20 -4.25 3.70 -19.95
C LEU A 20 -3.07 3.02 -19.25
N LEU A 21 -3.23 2.66 -17.98
CA LEU A 21 -2.14 2.21 -17.13
C LEU A 21 -1.70 0.78 -17.45
N LEU A 22 -2.63 -0.15 -17.68
CA LEU A 22 -2.30 -1.56 -17.83
C LEU A 22 -1.47 -1.87 -19.09
N PRO A 23 -1.75 -1.27 -20.27
CA PRO A 23 -0.87 -1.41 -21.42
C PRO A 23 0.54 -0.87 -21.17
N LEU A 24 0.67 0.28 -20.50
CA LEU A 24 1.97 0.88 -20.17
C LEU A 24 2.77 -0.01 -19.22
N MET A 25 2.12 -0.58 -18.20
CA MET A 25 2.76 -1.52 -17.28
C MET A 25 3.25 -2.77 -17.99
N ARG A 26 2.40 -3.36 -18.86
CA ARG A 26 2.76 -4.52 -19.69
C ARG A 26 3.93 -4.22 -20.63
N ALA A 27 3.98 -3.01 -21.20
CA ALA A 27 5.05 -2.58 -22.09
C ALA A 27 6.37 -2.26 -21.37
N SER A 28 6.33 -1.93 -20.08
CA SER A 28 7.52 -1.50 -19.32
C SER A 28 8.64 -2.56 -19.23
N GLY A 29 8.30 -3.84 -19.33
CA GLY A 29 9.24 -4.96 -19.14
C GLY A 29 9.79 -5.12 -17.72
N LEU A 30 9.44 -4.23 -16.79
CA LEU A 30 9.88 -4.27 -15.39
C LEU A 30 8.99 -5.17 -14.53
N LEU A 31 7.74 -5.36 -14.96
CA LEU A 31 6.71 -6.09 -14.23
C LEU A 31 6.08 -7.13 -15.16
N HIS A 32 5.85 -8.33 -14.64
CA HIS A 32 4.86 -9.23 -15.17
C HIS A 32 3.50 -8.84 -14.59
N VAL A 33 2.56 -8.55 -15.49
CA VAL A 33 1.20 -8.14 -15.16
C VAL A 33 0.29 -9.33 -15.45
N GLY A 34 -0.37 -9.85 -14.41
CA GLY A 34 -1.35 -10.92 -14.53
C GLY A 34 -2.71 -10.41 -14.99
N ASP A 35 -3.72 -11.25 -14.79
CA ASP A 35 -5.10 -10.93 -15.13
C ASP A 35 -5.67 -9.85 -14.21
N GLU A 36 -6.53 -9.02 -14.78
CA GLU A 36 -7.29 -8.00 -14.08
C GLU A 36 -8.64 -8.54 -13.62
N THR A 37 -9.05 -8.17 -12.42
CA THR A 37 -10.36 -8.53 -11.87
C THR A 37 -11.09 -7.27 -11.43
N GLU A 38 -12.25 -7.03 -12.04
CA GLU A 38 -13.18 -5.98 -11.63
C GLU A 38 -14.01 -6.41 -10.43
N LEU A 39 -14.04 -5.56 -9.40
CA LEU A 39 -14.80 -5.78 -8.18
C LEU A 39 -15.63 -4.53 -7.86
N PRO A 40 -16.96 -4.61 -7.88
CA PRO A 40 -17.80 -3.47 -7.49
C PRO A 40 -17.61 -3.17 -6.01
N ASN A 41 -17.54 -1.88 -5.68
CA ASN A 41 -17.36 -1.43 -4.31
C ASN A 41 -18.73 -1.33 -3.62
N ARG A 42 -18.97 -2.24 -2.66
CA ARG A 42 -20.30 -2.45 -2.05
C ARG A 42 -20.83 -1.25 -1.25
N ARG A 43 -20.00 -0.27 -0.92
CA ARG A 43 -20.32 0.78 0.05
C ARG A 43 -20.71 2.12 -0.59
N ASP A 44 -20.17 2.41 -1.77
CA ASP A 44 -20.24 3.73 -2.42
C ASP A 44 -20.57 3.66 -3.92
N GLY A 45 -20.82 2.46 -4.46
CA GLY A 45 -21.12 2.28 -5.89
C GLY A 45 -19.89 2.44 -6.80
N GLY A 46 -18.69 2.55 -6.22
CA GLY A 46 -17.45 2.65 -6.96
C GLY A 46 -17.00 1.33 -7.59
N LEU A 47 -15.81 1.37 -8.22
CA LEU A 47 -15.17 0.21 -8.82
C LEU A 47 -13.78 0.02 -8.23
N ARG A 48 -13.36 -1.25 -8.12
CA ARG A 48 -11.99 -1.63 -7.84
C ARG A 48 -11.51 -2.62 -8.88
N VAL A 49 -10.48 -2.25 -9.63
CA VAL A 49 -9.72 -3.18 -10.47
C VAL A 49 -8.54 -3.69 -9.65
N VAL A 50 -8.43 -5.01 -9.53
CA VAL A 50 -7.30 -5.68 -8.86
C VAL A 50 -6.46 -6.36 -9.92
N VAL A 51 -5.16 -6.12 -9.88
CA VAL A 51 -4.20 -6.72 -10.83
C VAL A 51 -3.05 -7.32 -10.06
N GLU A 52 -2.72 -8.56 -10.39
CA GLU A 52 -1.56 -9.22 -9.83
C GLU A 52 -0.31 -8.78 -10.57
N VAL A 53 0.71 -8.38 -9.81
CA VAL A 53 1.99 -7.91 -10.38
C VAL A 53 3.17 -8.58 -9.68
N THR A 54 4.12 -9.00 -10.49
CA THR A 54 5.38 -9.57 -10.05
C THR A 54 6.55 -8.86 -10.73
N PRO A 55 7.65 -8.58 -10.01
CA PRO A 55 8.86 -8.06 -10.65
C PRO A 55 9.39 -9.04 -11.69
N ALA A 56 9.77 -8.55 -12.87
CA ALA A 56 10.36 -9.37 -13.93
C ALA A 56 11.84 -9.72 -13.68
N GLY A 57 12.48 -9.05 -12.72
CA GLY A 57 13.90 -9.22 -12.41
C GLY A 57 14.20 -9.25 -10.91
N PRO A 58 15.48 -9.51 -10.55
CA PRO A 58 15.89 -9.52 -9.16
C PRO A 58 15.70 -8.14 -8.51
N PRO A 59 15.41 -8.08 -7.20
CA PRO A 59 15.21 -6.82 -6.50
C PRO A 59 16.48 -5.97 -6.55
N VAL A 60 16.35 -4.74 -7.07
CA VAL A 60 17.43 -3.75 -7.09
C VAL A 60 17.29 -2.88 -5.85
N ARG A 61 18.38 -2.71 -5.09
CA ARG A 61 18.42 -1.76 -3.97
C ARG A 61 18.51 -0.35 -4.52
N VAL A 62 17.42 0.41 -4.43
CA VAL A 62 17.40 1.83 -4.78
C VAL A 62 17.54 2.64 -3.48
N ARG A 63 18.49 3.58 -3.45
CA ARG A 63 18.53 4.63 -2.43
C ARG A 63 17.88 5.86 -3.04
N ALA A 64 16.76 6.29 -2.48
CA ALA A 64 16.22 7.60 -2.77
C ALA A 64 16.96 8.58 -1.86
N ASP A 65 17.80 9.43 -2.44
CA ASP A 65 18.31 10.59 -1.71
C ASP A 65 17.14 11.53 -1.46
N ALA A 66 16.99 11.97 -0.22
CA ALA A 66 16.02 12.99 0.12
C ALA A 66 16.45 14.28 -0.60
N GLY A 67 15.84 14.56 -1.75
CA GLY A 67 15.96 15.87 -2.38
C GLY A 67 15.61 16.94 -1.37
N ASP A 68 16.44 17.97 -1.30
CA ASP A 68 16.39 19.03 -0.29
C ASP A 68 14.98 19.64 -0.20
N ALA A 69 14.21 19.22 0.80
CA ALA A 69 12.84 19.66 1.04
C ALA A 69 12.81 21.05 1.68
N SER A 70 13.73 21.93 1.29
CA SER A 70 13.85 23.29 1.81
C SER A 70 12.71 24.23 1.34
N SER A 71 11.68 23.68 0.67
CA SER A 71 10.49 24.43 0.22
C SER A 71 9.16 23.97 0.82
N SER A 72 9.11 22.93 1.66
CA SER A 72 7.84 22.52 2.29
C SER A 72 7.77 23.01 3.73
N SER A 73 6.94 24.03 3.96
CA SER A 73 6.62 24.61 5.26
C SER A 73 6.51 23.55 6.36
N THR A 74 7.36 23.67 7.38
CA THR A 74 7.29 22.92 8.62
C THR A 74 5.89 23.03 9.21
N PRO A 75 5.13 21.93 9.43
CA PRO A 75 3.92 22.04 10.22
C PRO A 75 4.34 22.37 11.65
N ARG A 76 4.02 23.58 12.11
CA ARG A 76 4.19 24.01 13.51
C ARG A 76 3.45 23.03 14.42
N ARG A 77 4.19 22.07 14.98
CA ARG A 77 3.71 21.17 16.02
C ARG A 77 3.64 21.98 17.31
N SER A 78 2.43 22.29 17.77
CA SER A 78 2.20 22.87 19.09
C SER A 78 2.74 21.93 20.17
N PRO A 79 3.39 22.44 21.23
CA PRO A 79 3.86 21.60 22.32
C PRO A 79 2.66 21.13 23.14
N ARG A 80 2.38 19.82 23.12
CA ARG A 80 1.52 19.18 24.12
C ARG A 80 2.35 18.98 25.40
N PRO A 81 1.93 19.53 26.55
CA PRO A 81 2.61 19.28 27.82
C PRO A 81 2.29 17.86 28.32
N GLY A 82 3.33 17.13 28.70
CA GLY A 82 3.24 15.98 29.61
C GLY A 82 3.07 14.61 28.96
N LEU A 83 4.18 13.94 28.64
CA LEU A 83 4.31 12.48 28.64
C LEU A 83 5.80 12.10 28.69
N SER A 84 6.25 11.75 29.90
CA SER A 84 7.58 11.20 30.20
C SER A 84 7.79 9.81 29.55
N PRO A 85 9.04 9.39 29.28
CA PRO A 85 9.35 8.17 28.54
C PRO A 85 9.26 6.95 29.47
N GLY A 86 8.19 6.16 29.34
CA GLY A 86 8.03 4.86 30.00
C GLY A 86 7.83 3.79 28.96
N GLY A 87 8.92 3.11 28.58
CA GLY A 87 8.89 1.97 27.66
C GLY A 87 8.01 0.86 28.22
N ARG A 88 6.99 0.46 27.46
CA ARG A 88 6.21 -0.75 27.74
C ARG A 88 6.27 -1.65 26.52
N ALA A 89 7.20 -2.61 26.57
CA ALA A 89 7.27 -3.71 25.64
C ALA A 89 5.95 -4.50 25.65
N LEU A 90 5.57 -5.01 24.47
CA LEU A 90 4.40 -5.87 24.30
C LEU A 90 4.62 -7.21 25.04
N PRO A 91 3.59 -7.75 25.74
CA PRO A 91 3.72 -8.99 26.50
C PRO A 91 3.82 -10.23 25.59
N PRO A 92 4.60 -11.26 25.97
CA PRO A 92 4.72 -12.50 25.21
C PRO A 92 3.45 -13.36 25.26
N ALA A 93 3.16 -14.03 24.15
CA ALA A 93 2.03 -14.94 23.97
C ALA A 93 2.02 -16.06 25.02
N ARG A 94 0.88 -16.23 25.70
CA ARG A 94 0.65 -17.29 26.70
C ARG A 94 0.71 -18.67 26.04
N ALA A 95 1.65 -19.50 26.50
CA ALA A 95 1.62 -20.95 26.33
C ALA A 95 0.35 -21.51 26.98
N ARG A 96 -0.40 -22.33 26.23
CA ARG A 96 -1.53 -23.10 26.75
C ARG A 96 -0.98 -24.15 27.74
N LEU A 97 -1.44 -24.07 28.98
CA LEU A 97 -1.32 -25.13 29.98
C LEU A 97 -2.32 -26.24 29.65
N ASP A 98 -1.80 -27.46 29.56
CA ASP A 98 -2.56 -28.70 29.62
C ASP A 98 -3.13 -28.88 31.04
N PRO A 99 -4.41 -29.23 31.24
CA PRO A 99 -4.93 -29.54 32.56
C PRO A 99 -4.66 -31.02 32.92
N GLY A 100 -3.85 -31.25 33.95
CA GLY A 100 -3.90 -32.51 34.72
C GLY A 100 -5.13 -32.56 35.63
N PRO A 101 -5.31 -33.56 36.51
CA PRO A 101 -4.43 -34.69 36.83
C PRO A 101 -4.81 -36.03 36.15
#